data_AF-A0A1Z9FLI8-F1
#
_entry.id   AF-A0A1Z9FLI8-F1
#
_cell.length_a   1.000
_cell.length_b   1.000
_cell.length_c   1.000
_cell.angle_alpha   90.00
_cell.angle_beta   90.00
_cell.angle_gamma   90.00
#
_symmetry.space_group_name_H-M   'P 1'
#
loop_
_entity.id
_entity.type
_entity.pdbx_description
1 polymer ?
#
loop_
_entity_poly.entity_id
_entity_poly.type
_entity_poly.pdbx_seq_one_letter_code
_entity_poly.pdbx_strand_id
1 'polypeptide(L)'
;MELKDFVLENQKVIDLVKDRTGGNTQVDMYYGTLDYATARFHSILIELSQDKLKEQEHQAEVMKCFETIQAFYRNVQRYRFWPWIARPFIRMVLHSMGTRRIPEIKKLLNNINN
;
A
#
# COMPACT_ATOMS: atom_id res chain seq x y z
N MET A 1 5.10 12.15 -10.86
CA MET A 1 4.66 10.80 -11.27
C MET A 1 3.32 10.96 -11.94
N GLU A 2 3.17 10.38 -13.13
CA GLU A 2 1.86 10.21 -13.77
C GLU A 2 1.15 8.98 -13.16
N LEU A 3 -0.17 8.86 -13.36
CA LEU A 3 -0.95 7.73 -12.84
C LEU A 3 -0.38 6.36 -13.21
N LYS A 4 0.16 6.23 -14.44
CA LYS A 4 0.80 5.00 -14.92
C LYS A 4 2.06 4.62 -14.12
N ASP A 5 2.82 5.60 -13.64
CA ASP A 5 4.07 5.35 -12.93
C ASP A 5 3.79 4.68 -11.58
N PHE A 6 2.68 5.08 -10.93
CA PHE A 6 2.25 4.44 -9.69
C PHE A 6 1.88 2.97 -9.88
N VAL A 7 1.22 2.64 -10.99
CA VAL A 7 0.84 1.25 -11.32
C VAL A 7 2.10 0.40 -11.56
N LEU A 8 3.03 0.91 -12.37
CA LEU A 8 4.28 0.22 -12.67
C LEU A 8 5.10 -0.05 -11.40
N GLU A 9 5.20 0.94 -10.51
CA GLU A 9 5.92 0.77 -9.24
C GLU A 9 5.21 -0.17 -8.24
N ASN A 10 3.90 -0.33 -8.35
CA ASN A 10 3.14 -1.29 -7.54
C ASN A 10 3.25 -2.73 -8.06
N GLN A 11 3.82 -2.95 -9.25
CA GLN A 11 4.00 -4.29 -9.80
C GLN A 11 4.77 -5.20 -8.83
N LYS A 12 5.83 -4.69 -8.20
CA LYS A 12 6.61 -5.44 -7.18
C LYS A 12 5.79 -5.84 -5.94
N VAL A 13 4.73 -5.09 -5.62
CA VAL A 13 3.81 -5.43 -4.53
C VAL A 13 2.89 -6.56 -4.98
N ILE A 14 2.36 -6.47 -6.20
CA ILE A 14 1.53 -7.52 -6.81
C ILE A 14 2.31 -8.84 -6.91
N ASP A 15 3.54 -8.78 -7.41
CA ASP A 15 4.41 -9.96 -7.57
C ASP A 15 4.70 -10.60 -6.21
N LEU A 16 5.02 -9.81 -5.19
CA LEU A 16 5.19 -10.30 -3.82
C LEU A 16 3.96 -11.04 -3.28
N VAL A 17 2.76 -10.50 -3.53
CA VAL A 17 1.51 -11.09 -3.06
C VAL A 17 1.19 -12.37 -3.82
N LYS A 18 1.47 -12.42 -5.13
CA LYS A 18 1.26 -13.60 -5.97
C LYS A 18 2.21 -14.74 -5.63
N ASP A 19 3.49 -14.43 -5.43
CA ASP A 19 4.55 -15.42 -5.19
C ASP A 19 4.60 -15.90 -3.73
N ARG A 20 3.64 -15.49 -2.89
CA ARG A 20 3.65 -15.86 -1.47
C ARG A 20 3.42 -17.35 -1.28
N THR A 21 4.35 -18.01 -0.60
CA THR A 21 4.12 -19.33 -0.02
C THR A 21 3.63 -19.15 1.41
N GLY A 22 2.41 -19.61 1.70
CA GLY A 22 1.81 -19.51 3.05
C GLY A 22 2.56 -20.33 4.09
N GLY A 23 2.27 -20.07 5.37
CA GLY A 23 2.84 -20.85 6.48
C GLY A 23 3.31 -20.01 7.66
N ASN A 24 3.31 -18.68 7.53
CA ASN A 24 3.52 -17.76 8.64
C ASN A 24 2.35 -16.80 8.73
N THR A 25 1.41 -17.09 9.63
CA THR A 25 0.15 -16.35 9.79
C THR A 25 0.35 -14.83 9.92
N GLN A 26 1.44 -14.39 10.57
CA GLN A 26 1.72 -12.97 10.73
C GLN A 26 2.18 -12.30 9.43
N VAL A 27 3.05 -12.97 8.67
CA VAL A 27 3.50 -12.48 7.37
C VAL A 27 2.35 -12.53 6.36
N ASP A 28 1.55 -13.60 6.40
CA ASP A 28 0.38 -13.78 5.53
C ASP A 28 -0.65 -12.65 5.74
N MET A 29 -0.86 -12.22 6.98
CA MET A 29 -1.70 -11.05 7.32
C MET A 29 -1.14 -9.75 6.70
N TYR A 30 0.17 -9.55 6.72
CA TYR A 30 0.78 -8.37 6.11
C TYR A 30 0.65 -8.37 4.59
N TYR A 31 0.77 -9.53 3.94
CA TYR A 31 0.50 -9.65 2.51
C TYR A 31 -0.96 -9.34 2.18
N GLY A 32 -1.91 -9.84 2.97
CA GLY A 32 -3.33 -9.48 2.80
C GLY A 32 -3.59 -7.98 2.95
N THR A 33 -2.88 -7.33 3.88
CA THR A 33 -2.97 -5.86 4.06
C THR A 33 -2.43 -5.11 2.83
N LEU A 34 -1.29 -5.55 2.29
CA LEU A 34 -0.70 -4.96 1.07
C LEU A 34 -1.60 -5.13 -0.14
N ASP A 35 -2.10 -6.34 -0.37
CA ASP A 35 -3.01 -6.65 -1.46
C ASP A 35 -4.24 -5.75 -1.41
N TYR A 36 -4.88 -5.70 -0.26
CA TYR A 36 -6.10 -4.92 -0.07
C TYR A 36 -5.88 -3.41 -0.21
N ALA A 37 -4.77 -2.89 0.33
CA ALA A 37 -4.42 -1.48 0.20
C ALA A 37 -4.09 -1.10 -1.25
N THR A 38 -3.37 -1.97 -1.96
CA THR A 38 -2.96 -1.75 -3.35
C THR A 38 -4.15 -1.81 -4.28
N ALA A 39 -5.07 -2.76 -4.08
CA ALA A 39 -6.30 -2.85 -4.86
C ALA A 39 -7.14 -1.56 -4.74
N ARG A 40 -7.36 -1.05 -3.52
CA ARG A 40 -8.07 0.22 -3.30
C ARG A 40 -7.37 1.41 -3.93
N PHE A 41 -6.04 1.46 -3.82
CA PHE A 41 -5.27 2.53 -4.43
C PHE A 41 -5.36 2.48 -5.96
N HIS A 42 -5.35 1.30 -6.58
CA HIS A 42 -5.59 1.19 -8.02
C HIS A 42 -7.00 1.62 -8.40
N SER A 43 -8.03 1.36 -7.59
CA SER A 43 -9.36 1.94 -7.81
C SER A 43 -9.32 3.48 -7.81
N ILE A 44 -8.60 4.10 -6.87
CA ILE A 44 -8.40 5.56 -6.85
C ILE A 44 -7.78 6.05 -8.16
N LEU A 45 -6.72 5.39 -8.64
CA LEU A 45 -6.07 5.77 -9.90
C LEU A 45 -7.02 5.65 -11.10
N ILE A 46 -7.86 4.62 -11.13
CA ILE A 46 -8.86 4.42 -12.18
C ILE A 46 -9.89 5.55 -12.16
N GLU A 47 -10.43 5.92 -11.00
CA GLU A 47 -11.38 7.02 -10.89
C GLU A 47 -10.76 8.36 -11.32
N LEU A 48 -9.56 8.68 -10.83
CA LEU A 48 -8.87 9.92 -11.19
C LEU A 48 -8.47 9.99 -12.66
N SER A 49 -8.21 8.84 -13.31
CA SER A 49 -7.90 8.81 -14.74
C SER A 49 -9.03 9.29 -15.64
N GLN A 50 -10.27 9.31 -15.12
CA GLN A 50 -11.45 9.77 -15.84
C GLN A 50 -11.64 11.30 -15.76
N ASP A 51 -11.00 11.98 -14.81
CA ASP A 51 -11.14 13.42 -14.58
C ASP A 51 -9.80 14.07 -14.18
N LYS A 52 -9.20 14.81 -15.13
CA LYS A 52 -7.91 15.49 -14.94
C LYS A 52 -7.94 16.60 -13.89
N LEU A 53 -9.09 17.24 -13.64
CA LEU A 53 -9.17 18.29 -12.62
C LEU A 53 -9.13 17.66 -11.23
N LYS A 54 -9.88 16.57 -11.03
CA LYS A 54 -9.82 15.78 -9.80
C LYS A 54 -8.44 15.16 -9.58
N GLU A 55 -7.78 14.71 -10.65
CA GLU A 55 -6.40 14.20 -10.57
C GLU A 55 -5.45 15.24 -9.96
N GLN A 56 -5.54 16.49 -10.43
CA GLN A 56 -4.71 17.59 -9.92
C GLN A 56 -5.08 17.95 -8.48
N GLU A 57 -6.37 18.00 -8.15
CA GLU A 57 -6.84 18.31 -6.80
C GLU A 57 -6.33 17.30 -5.76
N HIS A 58 -6.36 16.01 -6.08
CA HIS A 58 -5.98 14.94 -5.16
C HIS A 58 -4.53 14.44 -5.29
N GLN A 59 -3.69 15.11 -6.09
CA GLN A 59 -2.34 14.65 -6.38
C GLN A 59 -1.50 14.41 -5.12
N ALA A 60 -1.64 15.29 -4.12
CA ALA A 60 -0.91 15.19 -2.86
C ALA A 60 -1.36 13.97 -2.03
N GLU A 61 -2.67 13.72 -1.92
CA GLU A 61 -3.17 12.55 -1.18
C GLU A 61 -2.86 11.24 -1.89
N VAL A 62 -2.90 11.22 -3.23
CA VAL A 62 -2.49 10.07 -4.05
C VAL A 62 -1.02 9.73 -3.76
N MET A 63 -0.14 10.73 -3.79
CA MET A 63 1.28 10.55 -3.48
C MET A 63 1.48 9.99 -2.06
N LYS A 64 0.78 10.55 -1.07
CA LYS A 64 0.83 10.07 0.33
C LYS A 64 0.34 8.62 0.49
N CYS A 65 -0.71 8.25 -0.24
CA CYS A 65 -1.24 6.88 -0.26
C CYS A 65 -0.24 5.90 -0.88
N PHE A 66 0.35 6.28 -2.01
CA PHE A 66 1.40 5.49 -2.65
C PHE A 66 2.60 5.30 -1.73
N GLU A 67 3.13 6.37 -1.13
CA GLU A 67 4.25 6.28 -0.19
C GLU A 67 3.93 5.38 1.00
N THR A 68 2.68 5.38 1.46
CA THR A 68 2.22 4.50 2.55
C THR A 68 2.31 3.04 2.14
N ILE A 69 1.83 2.67 0.94
CA ILE A 69 1.92 1.31 0.40
C ILE A 69 3.39 0.89 0.27
N GLN A 70 4.20 1.76 -0.35
CA GLN A 70 5.61 1.49 -0.60
C GLN A 70 6.41 1.35 0.70
N ALA A 71 6.14 2.19 1.70
CA ALA A 71 6.75 2.06 3.02
C ALA A 71 6.28 0.80 3.75
N PHE A 72 5.02 0.39 3.61
CA PHE A 72 4.52 -0.83 4.20
C PHE A 72 5.21 -2.04 3.57
N TYR A 73 5.29 -2.08 2.24
CA TYR A 73 6.00 -3.09 1.46
C TYR A 73 7.44 -3.24 1.93
N ARG A 74 8.20 -2.14 2.03
CA ARG A 74 9.59 -2.17 2.53
C ARG A 74 9.70 -2.76 3.93
N ASN A 75 8.77 -2.44 4.83
CA ASN A 75 8.78 -3.00 6.18
C ASN A 75 8.37 -4.48 6.21
N VAL A 76 7.48 -4.93 5.34
CA VAL A 76 7.17 -6.36 5.20
C VAL A 76 8.40 -7.13 4.70
N GLN A 77 9.11 -6.60 3.71
CA GLN A 77 10.37 -7.17 3.22
C GLN A 77 11.42 -7.22 4.34
N ARG A 78 11.61 -6.12 5.10
CA ARG A 78 12.49 -6.11 6.26
C ARG A 78 12.08 -7.15 7.30
N TYR A 79 10.79 -7.27 7.61
CA TYR A 79 10.29 -8.26 8.58
C TYR A 79 10.64 -9.70 8.17
N ARG A 80 10.55 -10.00 6.86
CA ARG A 80 10.86 -11.31 6.28
C ARG A 80 12.35 -11.62 6.29
N PHE A 81 13.18 -10.69 5.84
CA PHE A 81 14.59 -10.94 5.52
C PHE A 81 15.60 -10.46 6.57
N TRP A 82 15.22 -9.55 7.47
CA TRP A 82 16.15 -9.09 8.52
C TRP A 82 16.33 -10.12 9.63
N PRO A 83 17.47 -10.03 10.37
CA PRO A 83 17.70 -10.81 11.57
C PRO A 83 16.53 -10.71 12.56
N TRP A 84 16.26 -11.82 13.26
CA TRP A 84 15.12 -11.94 14.18
C TRP A 84 15.07 -10.86 15.27
N ILE A 85 16.22 -10.31 15.67
CA ILE A 85 16.34 -9.22 16.66
C ILE A 85 15.61 -7.94 16.25
N ALA A 86 15.48 -7.65 14.95
CA ALA A 86 14.82 -6.44 14.47
C ALA A 86 13.30 -6.61 14.29
N ARG A 87 12.79 -7.85 14.35
CA ARG A 87 11.38 -8.17 14.11
C ARG A 87 10.41 -7.45 15.05
N PRO A 88 10.67 -7.34 16.37
CA PRO A 88 9.73 -6.65 17.28
C PRO A 88 9.53 -5.17 16.91
N PHE A 89 10.62 -4.49 16.55
CA PHE A 89 10.56 -3.10 16.10
C PHE A 89 9.79 -2.96 14.79
N ILE A 90 10.13 -3.77 13.78
CA ILE A 90 9.45 -3.72 12.48
C ILE A 90 7.96 -4.07 12.62
N ARG A 91 7.61 -5.01 13.49
CA ARG A 91 6.22 -5.36 13.82
C ARG A 91 5.44 -4.17 14.37
N MET A 92 6.04 -3.38 15.28
CA MET A 92 5.41 -2.17 15.79
C MET A 92 5.17 -1.13 14.68
N VAL A 93 6.15 -0.95 13.79
CA VAL A 93 6.02 -0.06 12.63
C VAL A 93 4.89 -0.53 11.71
N LEU A 94 4.86 -1.81 11.34
CA LEU A 94 3.82 -2.40 10.50
C LEU A 94 2.43 -2.26 11.13
N HIS A 95 2.30 -2.50 12.43
CA HIS A 95 1.04 -2.33 13.14
C HIS A 95 0.57 -0.87 13.14
N SER A 96 1.47 0.08 13.42
CA SER A 96 1.14 1.51 13.37
C SER A 96 0.70 1.95 11.98
N MET A 97 1.41 1.51 10.93
CA MET A 97 1.05 1.83 9.56
C MET A 97 -0.29 1.21 9.15
N GLY A 98 -0.51 -0.06 9.47
CA GLY A 98 -1.75 -0.78 9.16
C GLY A 98 -2.98 -0.19 9.85
N THR A 99 -2.82 0.37 11.04
CA THR A 99 -3.94 0.95 11.82
C THR A 99 -4.15 2.44 11.58
N ARG A 100 -3.11 3.20 11.23
CA ARG A 100 -3.20 4.67 11.12
C ARG A 100 -3.13 5.18 9.68
N ARG A 101 -2.24 4.60 8.85
CA ARG A 101 -1.96 5.11 7.49
C ARG A 101 -2.74 4.38 6.41
N ILE A 102 -2.84 3.05 6.46
CA ILE A 102 -3.61 2.26 5.48
C ILE A 102 -5.10 2.69 5.42
N PRO A 103 -5.77 3.04 6.53
CA PRO A 103 -7.14 3.55 6.47
C PRO A 103 -7.28 4.88 5.72
N GLU A 104 -6.22 5.68 5.57
CA GLU A 104 -6.26 6.93 4.80
C GLU A 104 -6.54 6.66 3.31
N ILE A 105 -6.07 5.53 2.78
CA ILE A 105 -6.35 5.12 1.38
C ILE A 105 -7.85 4.90 1.19
N LYS A 106 -8.52 4.27 2.16
CA LYS A 106 -9.98 4.11 2.13
C LYS A 106 -10.69 5.47 2.20
N LYS A 107 -10.21 6.38 3.05
CA LYS A 107 -10.79 7.72 3.17
C LYS A 107 -10.69 8.48 1.85
N LEU A 108 -9.53 8.43 1.19
CA LEU A 108 -9.35 9.08 -0.12
C LEU A 108 -10.31 8.51 -1.17
N LEU A 109 -10.43 7.19 -1.29
CA LEU A 109 -11.37 6.55 -2.22
C LEU A 109 -12.81 7.00 -1.96
N ASN A 110 -13.23 7.05 -0.70
CA ASN A 110 -14.57 7.52 -0.33
C ASN A 110 -14.77 9.01 -0.66
N ASN A 111 -13.73 9.85 -0.50
CA ASN A 111 -13.82 11.27 -0.80
C ASN A 111 -13.93 11.55 -2.30
N ILE A 112 -13.25 10.76 -3.14
CA ILE A 112 -13.31 10.89 -4.61
C ILE A 112 -14.68 10.50 -5.18
N ASN A 113 -15.34 9.53 -4.53
CA ASN A 113 -16.63 8.98 -4.94
C ASN A 113 -17.85 9.77 -4.45
N ASN A 114 -17.68 10.72 -3.52
CA ASN A 114 -18.73 11.61 -3.04
C ASN A 114 -18.66 12.96 -3.76
#